data_AF-A0A0F9LGN2-F1
#
_entry.id   AF-A0A0F9LGN2-F1
#
_cell.length_a   1.000
_cell.length_b   1.000
_cell.length_c   1.000
_cell.angle_alpha   90.00
_cell.angle_beta   90.00
_cell.angle_gamma   90.00
#
_symmetry.space_group_name_H-M   'P 1'
#
loop_
_entity.id
_entity.type
_entity.pdbx_description
1 polymer ?
#
loop_
_entity_poly.entity_id
_entity_poly.type
_entity_poly.pdbx_seq_one_letter_code
_entity_poly.pdbx_strand_id
1 'polypeptide(L)'
;AEITMNEFWERSKEASLLSFKDVWFVRSVEGVKAQINELVSRVKMRVHITAPKLSDIDLVALSQLKKHVNIRISTNFDLNNPEDSIKFKQLEDISNINIRLYAIENLWAINKDFEEVVVCVVSKKGEGEIEIAGMGSVLEEHVKLFAGVLEDVWIRSKRFDQVEIMHAIKRAPVASSLNQLISVPKEAEIVKKVEPTPSKISPKPITPPEKEIEPSGILQEAQRIEKISVELPPNIIPSSPSSSEASLSIQFDDLINNFENMTGNEIALILEKLQDEILETKGFNAALRQIRMSSSKLKRNMNLLNSAEKEELFNKLGFWREKLNL
;
A
#
# COMPACT_ATOMS: atom_id res chain seq x y z
N ALA A 1 -16.27 30.88 -31.48
CA ALA A 1 -14.96 30.47 -30.95
C ALA A 1 -14.97 30.48 -29.41
N GLU A 2 -15.33 31.59 -28.77
CA GLU A 2 -15.41 31.68 -27.29
C GLU A 2 -16.39 30.71 -26.62
N ILE A 3 -17.58 30.50 -27.21
CA ILE A 3 -18.60 29.60 -26.64
C ILE A 3 -18.09 28.16 -26.60
N THR A 4 -17.41 27.73 -27.68
CA THR A 4 -16.80 26.40 -27.79
C THR A 4 -15.61 26.23 -26.85
N MET A 5 -14.83 27.30 -26.63
CA MET A 5 -13.72 27.30 -25.68
C MET A 5 -14.23 27.18 -24.23
N ASN A 6 -15.32 27.88 -23.90
CA ASN A 6 -15.95 27.80 -22.58
C ASN A 6 -16.62 26.43 -22.35
N GLU A 7 -17.26 25.83 -23.35
CA GLU A 7 -17.77 24.45 -23.23
C GLU A 7 -16.64 23.43 -23.02
N PHE A 8 -15.50 23.60 -23.70
CA PHE A 8 -14.32 22.76 -23.48
C PHE A 8 -13.69 22.98 -22.09
N TRP A 9 -13.69 24.22 -21.61
CA TRP A 9 -13.17 24.58 -20.29
C TRP A 9 -14.05 24.00 -19.17
N GLU A 10 -15.36 24.12 -19.28
CA GLU A 10 -16.31 23.55 -18.31
C GLU A 10 -16.28 22.01 -18.33
N ARG A 11 -16.23 21.37 -19.52
CA ARG A 11 -16.03 19.91 -19.61
C ARG A 11 -14.68 19.46 -19.05
N SER A 12 -13.62 20.26 -19.19
CA SER A 12 -12.31 19.92 -18.62
C SER A 12 -12.29 20.02 -17.09
N LYS A 13 -13.07 20.95 -16.51
CA LYS A 13 -13.26 21.04 -15.05
C LYS A 13 -14.07 19.86 -14.51
N GLU A 14 -15.14 19.46 -15.20
CA GLU A 14 -15.95 18.29 -14.82
C GLU A 14 -15.15 16.98 -14.92
N ALA A 15 -14.37 16.80 -16.00
CA ALA A 15 -13.52 15.63 -16.18
C ALA A 15 -12.35 15.54 -15.17
N SER A 16 -11.96 16.67 -14.55
CA SER A 16 -10.86 16.72 -13.57
C SER A 16 -11.30 16.51 -12.12
N LEU A 17 -12.59 16.38 -11.83
CA LEU A 17 -13.07 16.02 -10.50
C LEU A 17 -12.96 14.50 -10.30
N LEU A 18 -11.72 14.01 -10.23
CA LEU A 18 -11.38 12.75 -9.59
C LEU A 18 -11.95 12.83 -8.16
N SER A 19 -13.12 12.26 -7.94
CA SER A 19 -13.79 12.33 -6.64
C SER A 19 -12.94 11.55 -5.65
N PHE A 20 -12.44 12.21 -4.60
CA PHE A 20 -11.73 11.56 -3.49
C PHE A 20 -12.57 10.50 -2.75
N LYS A 21 -13.83 10.24 -3.15
CA LYS A 21 -14.61 9.08 -2.70
C LYS A 21 -14.13 7.76 -3.32
N ASP A 22 -13.37 7.82 -4.40
CA ASP A 22 -12.99 6.64 -5.18
C ASP A 22 -11.62 6.06 -4.77
N VAL A 23 -11.02 6.63 -3.71
CA VAL A 23 -9.75 6.21 -3.12
C VAL A 23 -9.85 6.26 -1.58
N TRP A 24 -9.40 5.21 -0.90
CA TRP A 24 -9.32 5.17 0.57
C TRP A 24 -7.98 4.56 1.00
N PHE A 25 -7.59 4.79 2.26
CA PHE A 25 -6.31 4.34 2.79
C PHE A 25 -6.50 3.27 3.86
N VAL A 26 -5.61 2.28 3.86
CA VAL A 26 -5.57 1.20 4.85
C VAL A 26 -4.23 1.23 5.58
N ARG A 27 -4.26 1.18 6.91
CA ARG A 27 -3.09 1.35 7.78
C ARG A 27 -2.92 0.27 8.85
N SER A 28 -3.80 -0.74 8.89
CA SER A 28 -3.72 -1.86 9.83
C SER A 28 -3.92 -3.21 9.15
N VAL A 29 -3.24 -4.25 9.63
CA VAL A 29 -3.30 -5.61 9.07
C VAL A 29 -4.74 -6.13 9.09
N GLU A 30 -5.46 -5.85 10.18
CA GLU A 30 -6.87 -6.18 10.36
C GLU A 30 -7.74 -5.46 9.34
N GLY A 31 -7.42 -4.19 9.04
CA GLY A 31 -8.13 -3.40 8.03
C GLY A 31 -8.00 -4.01 6.64
N VAL A 32 -6.81 -4.49 6.28
CA VAL A 32 -6.58 -5.16 4.99
C VAL A 32 -7.33 -6.48 4.91
N LYS A 33 -7.27 -7.29 5.96
CA LYS A 33 -8.02 -8.55 6.04
C LYS A 33 -9.51 -8.33 5.89
N ALA A 34 -10.06 -7.34 6.60
CA ALA A 34 -11.46 -6.97 6.51
C ALA A 34 -11.83 -6.54 5.08
N GLN A 35 -11.01 -5.70 4.45
CA GLN A 35 -11.22 -5.24 3.09
C GLN A 35 -11.17 -6.40 2.07
N ILE A 36 -10.22 -7.33 2.23
CA ILE A 36 -10.13 -8.52 1.37
C ILE A 36 -11.40 -9.36 1.50
N ASN A 37 -11.85 -9.64 2.73
CA ASN A 37 -13.05 -10.44 2.97
C ASN A 37 -14.31 -9.76 2.42
N GLU A 38 -14.42 -8.45 2.60
CA GLU A 38 -15.49 -7.65 2.03
C GLU A 38 -15.51 -7.75 0.50
N LEU A 39 -14.35 -7.62 -0.15
CA LEU A 39 -14.23 -7.71 -1.60
C LEU A 39 -14.54 -9.09 -2.13
N VAL A 40 -14.01 -10.13 -1.48
CA VAL A 40 -14.29 -11.54 -1.80
C VAL A 40 -15.79 -11.80 -1.85
N SER A 41 -16.56 -11.28 -0.88
CA SER A 41 -18.02 -11.47 -0.83
C SER A 41 -18.78 -10.90 -2.04
N ARG A 42 -18.20 -9.91 -2.74
CA ARG A 42 -18.81 -9.22 -3.88
C ARG A 42 -18.27 -9.64 -5.25
N VAL A 43 -17.36 -10.62 -5.30
CA VAL A 43 -16.73 -11.06 -6.56
C VAL A 43 -17.76 -11.69 -7.48
N LYS A 44 -17.72 -11.32 -8.76
CA LYS A 44 -18.61 -11.87 -9.80
C LYS A 44 -17.90 -12.80 -10.77
N MET A 45 -16.66 -12.50 -11.17
CA MET A 45 -15.98 -13.18 -12.27
C MET A 45 -14.56 -13.62 -11.92
N ARG A 46 -13.73 -12.73 -11.40
CA ARG A 46 -12.32 -13.01 -11.14
C ARG A 46 -11.80 -12.24 -9.95
N VAL A 47 -10.94 -12.90 -9.19
CA VAL A 47 -10.23 -12.29 -8.08
C VAL A 47 -8.77 -12.71 -8.11
N HIS A 48 -7.89 -11.75 -7.91
CA HIS A 48 -6.47 -12.00 -7.72
C HIS A 48 -6.06 -11.47 -6.35
N ILE A 49 -5.65 -12.37 -5.46
CA ILE A 49 -5.24 -12.08 -4.10
C ILE A 49 -3.74 -12.30 -3.97
N THR A 50 -3.03 -11.34 -3.39
CA THR A 50 -1.65 -11.49 -2.94
C THR A 50 -1.63 -11.28 -1.44
N ALA A 51 -1.08 -12.24 -0.69
CA ALA A 51 -0.93 -12.12 0.75
C ALA A 51 0.44 -12.63 1.20
N PRO A 52 1.05 -12.05 2.25
CA PRO A 52 2.35 -12.48 2.74
C PRO A 52 2.37 -13.94 3.19
N LYS A 53 1.34 -14.42 3.88
CA LYS A 53 1.25 -15.80 4.37
C LYS A 53 -0.05 -16.47 3.96
N LEU A 54 -0.07 -17.80 3.88
CA LEU A 54 -1.32 -18.51 3.62
C LEU A 54 -2.34 -18.39 4.77
N SER A 55 -1.87 -18.25 6.01
CA SER A 55 -2.73 -18.08 7.20
C SER A 55 -3.51 -16.77 7.25
N ASP A 56 -3.14 -15.84 6.40
CA ASP A 56 -3.74 -14.53 6.30
C ASP A 56 -4.98 -14.50 5.40
N ILE A 57 -5.24 -15.57 4.65
CA ILE A 57 -6.35 -15.70 3.71
C ILE A 57 -7.43 -16.61 4.31
N ASP A 58 -8.68 -16.15 4.29
CA ASP A 58 -9.83 -16.98 4.63
C ASP A 58 -10.24 -17.87 3.45
N LEU A 59 -9.76 -19.10 3.48
CA LEU A 59 -10.04 -20.11 2.46
C LEU A 59 -11.50 -20.59 2.49
N VAL A 60 -12.17 -20.49 3.65
CA VAL A 60 -13.58 -20.88 3.78
C VAL A 60 -14.43 -19.91 2.97
N ALA A 61 -14.16 -18.60 3.10
CA ALA A 61 -14.83 -17.57 2.31
C ALA A 61 -14.63 -17.78 0.80
N LEU A 62 -13.42 -18.18 0.39
CA LEU A 62 -13.12 -18.46 -1.03
C LEU A 62 -13.85 -19.71 -1.55
N SER A 63 -14.01 -20.75 -0.72
CA SER A 63 -14.74 -21.96 -1.09
C SER A 63 -16.24 -21.74 -1.31
N GLN A 64 -16.81 -20.69 -0.71
CA GLN A 64 -18.22 -20.33 -0.85
C GLN A 64 -18.51 -19.56 -2.14
N LEU A 65 -17.48 -19.11 -2.86
CA LEU A 65 -17.64 -18.41 -4.12
C LEU A 65 -18.23 -19.33 -5.20
N LYS A 66 -18.88 -18.72 -6.18
CA LYS A 66 -19.49 -19.45 -7.29
C LYS A 66 -18.39 -20.16 -8.10
N LYS A 67 -18.64 -21.39 -8.53
CA LYS A 67 -17.67 -22.24 -9.27
C LYS A 67 -17.12 -21.61 -10.57
N HIS A 68 -17.81 -20.64 -11.15
CA HIS A 68 -17.35 -19.92 -12.36
C HIS A 68 -16.37 -18.78 -12.07
N VAL A 69 -16.15 -18.43 -10.80
CA VAL A 69 -15.21 -17.38 -10.43
C VAL A 69 -13.79 -17.90 -10.51
N ASN A 70 -12.94 -17.23 -11.30
CA ASN A 70 -11.52 -17.55 -11.39
C ASN A 70 -10.77 -16.92 -10.21
N ILE A 71 -10.19 -17.75 -9.35
CA ILE A 71 -9.48 -17.30 -8.15
C ILE A 71 -7.98 -17.54 -8.37
N ARG A 72 -7.18 -16.48 -8.27
CA ARG A 72 -5.71 -16.52 -8.29
C ARG A 72 -5.17 -16.08 -6.96
N ILE A 73 -4.28 -16.85 -6.37
CA ILE A 73 -3.68 -16.57 -5.06
C ILE A 73 -2.17 -16.64 -5.17
N SER A 74 -1.49 -15.54 -4.84
CA SER A 74 -0.04 -15.46 -4.71
C SER A 74 0.30 -15.35 -3.22
N THR A 75 0.92 -16.35 -2.64
CA THR A 75 1.26 -16.31 -1.21
C THR A 75 2.48 -17.11 -0.86
N ASN A 76 3.12 -16.79 0.27
CA ASN A 76 4.17 -17.60 0.84
C ASN A 76 3.57 -18.74 1.65
N PHE A 77 4.08 -19.95 1.45
CA PHE A 77 3.67 -21.13 2.19
C PHE A 77 4.78 -22.16 2.25
N ASP A 78 4.80 -22.93 3.34
CA ASP A 78 5.77 -24.00 3.54
C ASP A 78 5.06 -25.35 3.60
N LEU A 79 5.35 -26.23 2.63
CA LEU A 79 4.80 -27.60 2.58
C LEU A 79 5.25 -28.49 3.76
N ASN A 80 6.24 -28.05 4.53
CA ASN A 80 6.69 -28.73 5.74
C ASN A 80 5.82 -28.36 6.97
N ASN A 81 5.01 -27.30 6.87
CA ASN A 81 4.11 -26.90 7.93
C ASN A 81 2.80 -27.71 7.84
N PRO A 82 2.39 -28.42 8.92
CA PRO A 82 1.14 -29.19 8.92
C PRO A 82 -0.10 -28.33 8.63
N GLU A 83 -0.16 -27.08 9.11
CA GLU A 83 -1.32 -26.20 8.89
C GLU A 83 -1.50 -25.83 7.41
N ASP A 84 -0.40 -25.50 6.74
CA ASP A 84 -0.42 -25.16 5.32
C ASP A 84 -0.77 -26.40 4.50
N SER A 85 -0.23 -27.57 4.86
CA SER A 85 -0.53 -28.83 4.16
C SER A 85 -2.02 -29.21 4.18
N ILE A 86 -2.74 -28.91 5.28
CA ILE A 86 -4.19 -29.15 5.39
C ILE A 86 -4.95 -28.19 4.49
N LYS A 87 -4.60 -26.90 4.54
CA LYS A 87 -5.17 -25.86 3.69
C LYS A 87 -4.95 -26.17 2.21
N PHE A 88 -3.77 -26.66 1.83
CA PHE A 88 -3.48 -27.06 0.46
C PHE A 88 -4.37 -28.19 -0.03
N LYS A 89 -4.53 -29.27 0.76
CA LYS A 89 -5.40 -30.38 0.39
C LYS A 89 -6.85 -29.94 0.19
N GLN A 90 -7.33 -29.01 1.01
CA GLN A 90 -8.68 -28.44 0.86
C GLN A 90 -8.83 -27.61 -0.43
N LEU A 91 -7.74 -27.04 -0.96
CA LEU A 91 -7.77 -26.24 -2.18
C LEU A 91 -7.55 -27.06 -3.44
N GLU A 92 -6.88 -28.21 -3.34
CA GLU A 92 -6.70 -29.14 -4.47
C GLU A 92 -8.04 -29.70 -4.97
N ASP A 93 -9.01 -29.86 -4.08
CA ASP A 93 -10.38 -30.27 -4.42
C ASP A 93 -11.16 -29.20 -5.20
N ILE A 94 -10.69 -27.94 -5.20
CA ILE A 94 -11.40 -26.78 -5.76
C ILE A 94 -10.74 -26.35 -7.08
N SER A 95 -11.26 -26.89 -8.18
CA SER A 95 -10.72 -26.65 -9.55
C SER A 95 -10.66 -25.19 -10.02
N ASN A 96 -11.36 -24.25 -9.37
CA ASN A 96 -11.39 -22.84 -9.76
C ASN A 96 -10.39 -21.95 -8.99
N ILE A 97 -9.56 -22.54 -8.11
CA ILE A 97 -8.51 -21.82 -7.39
C ILE A 97 -7.13 -22.20 -7.92
N ASN A 98 -6.34 -21.20 -8.27
CA ASN A 98 -4.94 -21.36 -8.65
C ASN A 98 -4.05 -20.68 -7.60
N ILE A 99 -3.21 -21.45 -6.92
CA ILE A 99 -2.25 -20.92 -5.95
C ILE A 99 -0.85 -20.97 -6.53
N ARG A 100 -0.06 -19.92 -6.32
CA ARG A 100 1.37 -19.88 -6.64
C ARG A 100 2.17 -19.42 -5.43
N LEU A 101 3.39 -19.95 -5.33
CA LEU A 101 4.33 -19.58 -4.28
C LEU A 101 4.96 -18.23 -4.61
N TYR A 102 4.68 -17.25 -3.76
CA TYR A 102 5.34 -15.96 -3.76
C TYR A 102 6.16 -15.82 -2.48
N ALA A 103 7.47 -15.99 -2.58
CA ALA A 103 8.36 -16.05 -1.41
C ALA A 103 8.55 -14.70 -0.69
N ILE A 104 8.12 -13.59 -1.29
CA ILE A 104 8.36 -12.24 -0.77
C ILE A 104 7.15 -11.80 0.05
N GLU A 105 7.35 -11.51 1.33
CA GLU A 105 6.29 -11.14 2.28
C GLU A 105 6.07 -9.62 2.37
N ASN A 106 6.10 -8.90 1.24
CA ASN A 106 6.11 -7.44 1.21
C ASN A 106 4.79 -6.78 0.78
N LEU A 107 3.80 -7.57 0.36
CA LEU A 107 2.61 -7.06 -0.31
C LEU A 107 1.36 -7.79 0.16
N TRP A 108 0.34 -6.99 0.50
CA TRP A 108 -1.04 -7.42 0.47
C TRP A 108 -1.73 -6.75 -0.70
N ALA A 109 -2.48 -7.52 -1.47
CA ALA A 109 -3.30 -6.92 -2.50
C ALA A 109 -4.49 -7.80 -2.86
N ILE A 110 -5.52 -7.15 -3.37
CA ILE A 110 -6.66 -7.81 -3.99
C ILE A 110 -7.12 -6.99 -5.19
N ASN A 111 -7.31 -7.66 -6.32
CA ASN A 111 -7.96 -7.10 -7.49
C ASN A 111 -9.26 -7.89 -7.71
N LYS A 112 -10.40 -7.20 -7.54
CA LYS A 112 -11.74 -7.72 -7.76
C LYS A 112 -12.22 -7.27 -9.12
N ASP A 113 -12.50 -8.24 -10.00
CA ASP A 113 -13.18 -8.06 -11.29
C ASP A 113 -12.59 -7.00 -12.25
N PHE A 114 -11.42 -6.40 -11.93
CA PHE A 114 -10.90 -5.18 -12.55
C PHE A 114 -11.84 -3.97 -12.40
N GLU A 115 -12.61 -3.95 -11.32
CA GLU A 115 -13.43 -2.81 -10.89
C GLU A 115 -12.84 -2.14 -9.65
N GLU A 116 -12.23 -2.93 -8.76
CA GLU A 116 -11.79 -2.46 -7.45
C GLU A 116 -10.46 -3.12 -7.09
N VAL A 117 -9.51 -2.31 -6.64
CA VAL A 117 -8.18 -2.78 -6.26
C VAL A 117 -7.80 -2.24 -4.90
N VAL A 118 -7.18 -3.08 -4.08
CA VAL A 118 -6.58 -2.69 -2.81
C VAL A 118 -5.15 -3.19 -2.81
N VAL A 119 -4.21 -2.31 -2.50
CA VAL A 119 -2.78 -2.59 -2.49
C VAL A 119 -2.19 -2.01 -1.22
N CYS A 120 -1.50 -2.82 -0.45
CA CYS A 120 -0.86 -2.43 0.80
C CYS A 120 0.55 -3.00 0.87
N VAL A 121 1.51 -2.11 1.09
CA VAL A 121 2.90 -2.48 1.28
C VAL A 121 3.11 -2.82 2.75
N VAL A 122 3.86 -3.88 2.98
CA VAL A 122 4.24 -4.36 4.31
C VAL A 122 5.68 -3.98 4.58
N SER A 123 5.91 -3.23 5.65
CA SER A 123 7.23 -2.97 6.19
C SER A 123 7.36 -3.64 7.56
N LYS A 124 8.43 -4.41 7.75
CA LYS A 124 8.78 -4.96 9.06
C LYS A 124 9.76 -3.97 9.69
N LYS A 125 9.28 -3.14 10.62
CA LYS A 125 10.18 -2.42 11.54
C LYS A 125 10.71 -3.44 12.55
N GLY A 126 11.87 -3.16 13.15
CA GLY A 126 12.53 -4.08 14.09
C GLY A 126 11.59 -4.62 15.18
N GLU A 127 11.92 -5.79 15.73
CA GLU A 127 11.14 -6.51 16.77
C GLU A 127 9.64 -6.74 16.45
N GLY A 128 9.34 -7.10 15.20
CA GLY A 128 8.04 -7.70 14.86
C GLY A 128 6.88 -6.72 14.71
N GLU A 129 7.13 -5.41 14.79
CA GLU A 129 6.16 -4.40 14.41
C GLU A 129 5.97 -4.38 12.89
N ILE A 130 4.80 -4.85 12.45
CA ILE A 130 4.40 -4.83 11.04
C ILE A 130 3.70 -3.50 10.79
N GLU A 131 4.39 -2.57 10.15
CA GLU A 131 3.79 -1.34 9.65
C GLU A 131 3.24 -1.60 8.25
N ILE A 132 1.95 -1.33 8.06
CA ILE A 132 1.34 -1.42 6.75
C ILE A 132 0.85 -0.06 6.28
N ALA A 133 1.04 0.20 5.01
CA ALA A 133 0.50 1.38 4.36
C ALA A 133 -0.03 0.97 3.00
N GLY A 134 -1.29 1.27 2.76
CA GLY A 134 -1.92 0.93 1.50
C GLY A 134 -3.07 1.83 1.15
N MET A 135 -3.58 1.60 -0.04
CA MET A 135 -4.74 2.28 -0.57
C MET A 135 -5.64 1.31 -1.33
N GLY A 136 -6.93 1.55 -1.22
CA GLY A 136 -7.95 0.99 -2.08
C GLY A 136 -8.43 2.03 -3.07
N SER A 137 -8.82 1.57 -4.26
CA SER A 137 -9.41 2.44 -5.27
C SER A 137 -10.36 1.69 -6.20
N VAL A 138 -11.38 2.40 -6.66
CA VAL A 138 -12.32 1.98 -7.72
C VAL A 138 -12.07 2.71 -9.05
N LEU A 139 -11.06 3.58 -9.12
CA LEU A 139 -10.72 4.31 -10.33
C LEU A 139 -10.07 3.38 -11.35
N GLU A 140 -10.55 3.44 -12.60
CA GLU A 140 -10.11 2.54 -13.66
C GLU A 140 -8.60 2.65 -13.93
N GLU A 141 -8.03 3.86 -13.84
CA GLU A 141 -6.61 4.11 -14.03
C GLU A 141 -5.77 3.43 -12.95
N HIS A 142 -6.18 3.52 -11.69
CA HIS A 142 -5.52 2.85 -10.58
C HIS A 142 -5.64 1.33 -10.73
N VAL A 143 -6.84 0.84 -11.02
CA VAL A 143 -7.09 -0.60 -11.21
C VAL A 143 -6.22 -1.15 -12.34
N LYS A 144 -6.10 -0.46 -13.48
CA LYS A 144 -5.21 -0.85 -14.59
C LYS A 144 -3.74 -0.82 -14.19
N LEU A 145 -3.30 0.25 -13.51
CA LEU A 145 -1.92 0.40 -13.05
C LEU A 145 -1.52 -0.76 -12.11
N PHE A 146 -2.34 -1.02 -11.09
CA PHE A 146 -2.06 -2.07 -10.12
C PHE A 146 -2.30 -3.47 -10.67
N ALA A 147 -3.22 -3.66 -11.61
CA ALA A 147 -3.35 -4.94 -12.31
C ALA A 147 -2.03 -5.36 -12.97
N GLY A 148 -1.29 -4.42 -13.57
CA GLY A 148 0.04 -4.69 -14.11
C GLY A 148 1.06 -5.13 -13.05
N VAL A 149 1.09 -4.44 -11.91
CA VAL A 149 1.96 -4.80 -10.78
C VAL A 149 1.63 -6.18 -10.22
N LEU A 150 0.34 -6.49 -10.05
CA LEU A 150 -0.10 -7.78 -9.54
C LEU A 150 0.18 -8.90 -10.55
N GLU A 151 0.00 -8.66 -11.85
CA GLU A 151 0.36 -9.66 -12.84
C GLU A 151 1.86 -9.95 -12.86
N ASP A 152 2.73 -8.95 -12.64
CA ASP A 152 4.18 -9.18 -12.45
C ASP A 152 4.45 -10.09 -11.24
N VAL A 153 3.78 -9.83 -10.11
CA VAL A 153 3.84 -10.70 -8.91
C VAL A 153 3.40 -12.13 -9.25
N TRP A 154 2.31 -12.31 -10.00
CA TRP A 154 1.81 -13.62 -10.42
C TRP A 154 2.78 -14.36 -11.35
N ILE A 155 3.42 -13.65 -12.28
CA ILE A 155 4.41 -14.21 -13.21
C ILE A 155 5.66 -14.65 -12.47
N ARG A 156 6.13 -13.86 -11.49
CA ARG A 156 7.27 -14.20 -10.63
C ARG A 156 6.97 -15.36 -9.68
N SER A 157 5.70 -15.58 -9.36
CA SER A 157 5.29 -16.63 -8.43
C SER A 157 5.42 -18.01 -9.06
N LYS A 158 6.01 -18.95 -8.31
CA LYS A 158 6.30 -20.30 -8.81
C LYS A 158 5.06 -21.18 -8.75
N ARG A 159 4.83 -21.95 -9.82
CA ARG A 159 3.78 -22.97 -9.84
C ARG A 159 4.14 -24.13 -8.93
N PHE A 160 3.12 -24.78 -8.40
CA PHE A 160 3.22 -25.91 -7.48
C PHE A 160 4.19 -26.99 -7.95
N ASP A 161 4.10 -27.43 -9.22
CA ASP A 161 4.98 -28.46 -9.79
C ASP A 161 6.47 -28.13 -9.65
N GLN A 162 6.81 -26.84 -9.75
CA GLN A 162 8.19 -26.36 -9.63
C GLN A 162 8.64 -26.27 -8.17
N VAL A 163 7.70 -26.02 -7.26
CA VAL A 163 7.95 -25.94 -5.82
C VAL A 163 8.19 -27.34 -5.25
N GLU A 164 7.38 -28.34 -5.62
CA GLU A 164 7.62 -29.74 -5.26
C GLU A 164 8.98 -30.24 -5.73
N ILE A 165 9.37 -29.95 -6.98
CA ILE A 165 10.68 -30.32 -7.52
C ILE A 165 11.81 -29.66 -6.70
N MET A 166 11.68 -28.38 -6.35
CA MET A 166 12.67 -27.69 -5.52
C MET A 166 12.75 -28.25 -4.09
N HIS A 167 11.62 -28.63 -3.48
CA HIS A 167 11.61 -29.25 -2.16
C HIS A 167 12.09 -30.70 -2.21
N ALA A 168 11.82 -31.44 -3.28
CA ALA A 168 12.35 -32.78 -3.52
C ALA A 168 13.88 -32.76 -3.70
N ILE A 169 14.40 -31.78 -4.45
CA ILE A 169 15.86 -31.57 -4.60
C ILE A 169 16.50 -31.16 -3.27
N LYS A 170 15.84 -30.32 -2.46
CA LYS A 170 16.30 -29.99 -1.10
C LYS A 170 16.20 -31.16 -0.11
N ARG A 171 15.28 -32.11 -0.33
CA ARG A 171 15.10 -33.32 0.48
C ARG A 171 16.03 -34.46 0.06
N ALA A 172 16.64 -34.42 -1.12
CA ALA A 172 17.66 -35.38 -1.51
C ALA A 172 18.88 -35.19 -0.58
N PRO A 173 19.18 -36.16 0.30
CA PRO A 173 20.36 -36.08 1.13
C PRO A 173 21.59 -36.18 0.23
N VAL A 174 22.57 -35.32 0.47
CA VAL A 174 23.96 -35.58 0.10
C VAL A 174 24.43 -36.79 0.92
N ALA A 175 24.08 -37.99 0.49
CA ALA A 175 24.64 -39.24 1.03
C ALA A 175 24.48 -40.38 0.01
N SER A 176 25.63 -41.01 -0.25
CA SER A 176 25.81 -42.30 -0.92
C SER A 176 25.71 -42.34 -2.46
N SER A 177 26.84 -42.04 -3.10
CA SER A 177 27.32 -42.82 -4.26
C SER A 177 28.85 -42.78 -4.28
N LEU A 178 29.47 -43.22 -3.20
CA LEU A 178 30.86 -43.64 -3.16
C LEU A 178 30.85 -45.04 -2.53
N ASN A 179 31.34 -46.01 -3.28
CA ASN A 179 31.44 -47.45 -3.00
C ASN A 179 30.17 -48.30 -3.17
N GLN A 180 29.99 -48.82 -4.40
CA GLN A 180 29.95 -50.27 -4.60
C GLN A 180 30.33 -50.59 -6.05
N LEU A 181 31.65 -50.63 -6.28
CA LEU A 181 32.22 -51.49 -7.30
C LEU A 181 32.27 -52.92 -6.73
N ILE A 182 32.16 -53.88 -7.65
CA ILE A 182 32.47 -55.33 -7.53
C ILE A 182 31.27 -56.23 -7.19
N SER A 183 30.60 -56.72 -8.23
CA SER A 183 30.43 -58.17 -8.40
C SER A 183 30.58 -58.56 -9.87
N VAL A 184 31.41 -59.55 -10.12
CA VAL A 184 31.78 -60.12 -11.42
C VAL A 184 30.66 -61.08 -11.87
N PRO A 185 30.36 -61.16 -13.18
CA PRO A 185 30.47 -62.47 -13.81
C PRO A 185 31.27 -62.46 -15.13
N LYS A 186 31.95 -63.61 -15.29
CA LYS A 186 32.84 -64.07 -16.36
C LYS A 186 32.22 -64.08 -17.78
N GLU A 187 32.92 -63.41 -18.70
CA GLU A 187 33.50 -63.91 -19.96
C GLU A 187 32.64 -64.54 -21.08
N ALA A 188 32.57 -63.83 -22.22
CA ALA A 188 32.92 -64.23 -23.62
C ALA A 188 32.19 -63.26 -24.59
N GLU A 189 32.68 -62.75 -25.72
CA GLU A 189 33.95 -62.77 -26.45
C GLU A 189 33.82 -61.72 -27.60
N ILE A 190 34.92 -61.03 -27.96
CA ILE A 190 35.30 -60.54 -29.32
C ILE A 190 34.42 -59.38 -29.91
N VAL A 191 34.90 -58.18 -30.26
CA VAL A 191 35.79 -57.84 -31.40
C VAL A 191 36.43 -56.44 -31.22
N LYS A 192 37.75 -56.38 -31.46
CA LYS A 192 38.55 -55.17 -31.67
C LYS A 192 38.26 -54.51 -33.04
N LYS A 193 38.10 -53.19 -33.08
CA LYS A 193 38.78 -52.35 -34.08
C LYS A 193 38.93 -50.91 -33.58
N VAL A 194 40.17 -50.45 -33.53
CA VAL A 194 40.63 -49.09 -33.24
C VAL A 194 40.94 -48.41 -34.57
N GLU A 195 40.53 -47.15 -34.76
CA GLU A 195 41.46 -46.02 -35.04
C GLU A 195 40.75 -44.66 -35.00
N PRO A 196 41.50 -43.57 -34.75
CA PRO A 196 41.01 -42.37 -34.06
C PRO A 196 41.16 -41.08 -34.89
N THR A 197 40.65 -39.96 -34.38
CA THR A 197 41.26 -38.63 -34.58
C THR A 197 40.68 -37.63 -33.55
N PRO A 198 41.41 -36.54 -33.24
CA PRO A 198 41.66 -36.12 -31.87
C PRO A 198 41.03 -34.76 -31.55
N SER A 199 40.86 -34.43 -30.26
CA SER A 199 41.12 -33.06 -29.79
C SER A 199 41.42 -33.05 -28.29
N LYS A 200 42.66 -32.66 -28.01
CA LYS A 200 43.22 -32.30 -26.71
C LYS A 200 42.38 -31.18 -26.08
N ILE A 201 41.97 -31.38 -24.82
CA ILE A 201 41.83 -30.27 -23.87
C ILE A 201 42.65 -30.67 -22.64
N SER A 202 43.68 -29.88 -22.35
CA SER A 202 44.34 -29.88 -21.05
C SER A 202 43.96 -28.58 -20.32
N PRO A 203 43.69 -28.65 -19.01
CA PRO A 203 43.15 -27.57 -18.21
C PRO A 203 44.25 -26.70 -17.59
N LYS A 204 43.90 -25.49 -17.16
CA LYS A 204 44.64 -24.76 -16.11
C LYS A 204 43.70 -24.07 -15.12
N PRO A 205 44.15 -23.88 -13.87
CA PRO A 205 43.30 -23.89 -12.67
C PRO A 205 43.16 -22.53 -11.97
N ILE A 206 42.01 -22.33 -11.30
CA ILE A 206 41.78 -22.00 -9.87
C ILE A 206 43.04 -21.46 -9.11
N THR A 207 43.09 -20.35 -8.35
CA THR A 207 42.32 -19.89 -7.15
C THR A 207 42.89 -18.50 -6.70
N PRO A 208 42.45 -17.82 -5.60
CA PRO A 208 42.02 -16.41 -5.54
C PRO A 208 42.74 -15.61 -4.39
N PRO A 209 42.06 -14.94 -3.44
CA PRO A 209 41.91 -13.48 -3.27
C PRO A 209 42.57 -12.90 -1.99
N GLU A 210 42.63 -11.57 -1.83
CA GLU A 210 42.68 -10.80 -0.55
C GLU A 210 42.90 -9.29 -0.88
N LYS A 211 42.36 -8.25 -0.23
CA LYS A 211 41.90 -7.91 1.14
C LYS A 211 40.79 -6.82 1.05
N GLU A 212 39.72 -6.77 1.86
CA GLU A 212 39.60 -6.39 3.30
C GLU A 212 40.13 -4.97 3.61
N ILE A 213 39.52 -4.05 4.40
CA ILE A 213 38.37 -4.01 5.33
C ILE A 213 38.04 -2.51 5.62
N GLU A 214 36.73 -2.19 5.65
CA GLU A 214 35.92 -1.31 6.55
C GLU A 214 36.37 0.12 7.04
N PRO A 215 35.64 0.78 7.99
CA PRO A 215 34.38 1.54 7.81
C PRO A 215 34.45 2.96 8.43
N SER A 216 33.41 3.80 8.25
CA SER A 216 32.98 5.00 9.03
C SER A 216 32.26 5.96 8.06
N GLY A 217 31.20 6.70 8.32
CA GLY A 217 30.45 7.06 9.52
C GLY A 217 29.39 8.09 9.09
N ILE A 218 28.30 8.16 9.83
CA ILE A 218 27.16 9.08 9.68
C ILE A 218 27.62 10.54 9.88
N LEU A 219 27.07 11.48 9.12
CA LEU A 219 26.67 12.80 9.63
C LEU A 219 25.70 13.52 8.68
N GLN A 220 24.64 14.04 9.28
CA GLN A 220 23.71 15.03 8.74
C GLN A 220 24.47 16.30 8.35
N GLU A 221 24.08 16.95 7.25
CA GLU A 221 24.33 18.38 7.12
C GLU A 221 23.18 19.08 6.38
N ALA A 222 22.68 20.12 7.05
CA ALA A 222 21.58 20.96 6.65
C ALA A 222 21.92 21.75 5.37
N GLN A 223 20.99 21.79 4.42
CA GLN A 223 21.09 22.72 3.30
C GLN A 223 20.78 24.15 3.79
N ARG A 224 21.88 24.82 4.12
CA ARG A 224 22.00 26.25 4.40
C ARG A 224 21.79 27.03 3.10
N ILE A 225 20.84 27.96 3.13
CA ILE A 225 20.53 28.92 2.07
C ILE A 225 21.76 29.83 1.86
N GLU A 226 22.38 29.74 0.68
CA GLU A 226 23.28 30.78 0.19
C GLU A 226 22.48 31.91 -0.46
N LYS A 227 22.78 33.12 0.00
CA LYS A 227 22.22 34.39 -0.44
C LYS A 227 22.57 34.64 -1.91
N ILE A 228 21.58 34.59 -2.78
CA ILE A 228 21.62 35.31 -4.04
C ILE A 228 20.96 36.67 -3.79
N SER A 229 21.80 37.70 -3.68
CA SER A 229 21.42 39.10 -3.80
C SER A 229 21.38 39.43 -5.28
N VAL A 230 20.28 40.00 -5.79
CA VAL A 230 20.21 41.00 -6.87
C VAL A 230 18.76 41.51 -6.98
N GLU A 231 18.63 42.79 -6.63
CA GLU A 231 17.74 43.86 -7.14
C GLU A 231 16.20 43.79 -7.00
N LEU A 232 15.70 44.73 -6.17
CA LEU A 232 14.32 45.23 -6.13
C LEU A 232 13.97 46.08 -7.36
N PRO A 233 12.71 46.00 -7.83
CA PRO A 233 11.90 47.17 -8.13
C PRO A 233 10.68 47.27 -7.19
N PRO A 234 9.99 48.42 -7.16
CA PRO A 234 9.62 49.07 -5.90
C PRO A 234 8.25 48.69 -5.35
N ASN A 235 8.17 48.77 -4.02
CA ASN A 235 7.08 49.33 -3.24
C ASN A 235 5.67 49.25 -3.87
N ILE A 236 4.95 48.18 -3.56
CA ILE A 236 3.48 48.20 -3.52
C ILE A 236 3.09 48.07 -2.05
N ILE A 237 2.59 49.21 -1.56
CA ILE A 237 1.78 49.47 -0.37
C ILE A 237 0.99 48.21 0.07
N PRO A 238 0.87 47.91 1.38
CA PRO A 238 0.07 46.79 1.85
C PRO A 238 -1.35 46.97 1.35
N SER A 239 -1.77 46.09 0.43
CA SER A 239 -3.17 45.95 0.07
C SER A 239 -3.91 45.58 1.34
N SER A 240 -4.74 46.52 1.78
CA SER A 240 -5.77 46.36 2.80
C SER A 240 -6.35 44.94 2.78
N PRO A 241 -6.55 44.31 3.95
CA PRO A 241 -7.18 43.00 4.01
C PRO A 241 -8.48 43.08 3.23
N SER A 242 -8.66 42.11 2.31
CA SER A 242 -9.94 41.92 1.65
C SER A 242 -11.03 41.90 2.74
N SER A 243 -12.18 42.53 2.50
CA SER A 243 -13.26 42.64 3.49
C SER A 243 -13.68 41.28 4.07
N SER A 244 -13.43 40.20 3.32
CA SER A 244 -13.59 38.80 3.70
C SER A 244 -12.57 38.29 4.73
N GLU A 245 -11.28 38.64 4.62
CA GLU A 245 -10.26 38.16 5.57
C GLU A 245 -10.39 38.83 6.94
N ALA A 246 -10.73 40.11 6.96
CA ALA A 246 -11.05 40.82 8.20
C ALA A 246 -12.30 40.23 8.88
N SER A 247 -13.30 39.79 8.10
CA SER A 247 -14.51 39.15 8.63
C SER A 247 -14.23 37.79 9.27
N LEU A 248 -13.36 36.97 8.67
CA LEU A 248 -12.97 35.67 9.22
C LEU A 248 -12.20 35.80 10.54
N SER A 249 -11.24 36.73 10.63
CA SER A 249 -10.51 36.95 11.89
C SER A 249 -11.44 37.37 13.02
N ILE A 250 -12.41 38.27 12.74
CA ILE A 250 -13.40 38.71 13.73
C ILE A 250 -14.26 37.54 14.21
N GLN A 251 -14.68 36.63 13.31
CA GLN A 251 -15.46 35.46 13.69
C GLN A 251 -14.66 34.44 14.52
N PHE A 252 -13.35 34.30 14.27
CA PHE A 252 -12.46 33.53 15.14
C PHE A 252 -12.33 34.17 16.52
N ASP A 253 -12.13 35.49 16.59
CA ASP A 253 -12.01 36.22 17.84
C ASP A 253 -13.32 36.19 18.65
N ASP A 254 -14.47 36.34 17.99
CA ASP A 254 -15.79 36.22 18.62
C ASP A 254 -16.03 34.81 19.17
N LEU A 255 -15.62 33.77 18.44
CA LEU A 255 -15.72 32.40 18.92
C LEU A 255 -14.80 32.15 20.12
N ILE A 256 -13.55 32.64 20.08
CA ILE A 256 -12.57 32.51 21.17
C ILE A 256 -13.03 33.28 22.42
N ASN A 257 -13.72 34.40 22.28
CA ASN A 257 -14.17 35.18 23.43
C ASN A 257 -15.48 34.66 24.05
N ASN A 258 -16.30 33.92 23.29
CA ASN A 258 -17.64 33.52 23.73
C ASN A 258 -17.84 32.01 23.95
N PHE A 259 -16.90 31.15 23.54
CA PHE A 259 -17.09 29.69 23.62
C PHE A 259 -17.26 29.14 25.05
N GLU A 260 -16.90 29.91 26.10
CA GLU A 260 -17.06 29.47 27.49
C GLU A 260 -18.52 29.33 27.92
N ASN A 261 -19.42 30.11 27.31
CA ASN A 261 -20.84 30.17 27.64
C ASN A 261 -21.74 29.44 26.62
N MET A 262 -21.13 28.81 25.61
CA MET A 262 -21.85 28.16 24.51
C MET A 262 -21.91 26.65 24.70
N THR A 263 -23.01 26.06 24.28
CA THR A 263 -23.17 24.60 24.19
C THR A 263 -22.37 24.04 23.02
N GLY A 264 -22.00 22.75 23.08
CA GLY A 264 -21.28 22.09 21.98
C GLY A 264 -22.00 22.21 20.63
N ASN A 265 -23.33 22.20 20.63
CA ASN A 265 -24.13 22.37 19.42
C ASN A 265 -24.02 23.79 18.82
N GLU A 266 -24.04 24.83 19.65
CA GLU A 266 -23.91 26.22 19.16
C GLU A 266 -22.51 26.47 18.59
N ILE A 267 -21.47 25.94 19.25
CA ILE A 267 -20.09 26.00 18.75
C ILE A 267 -19.97 25.25 17.42
N ALA A 268 -20.61 24.09 17.30
CA ALA A 268 -20.62 23.32 16.05
C ALA A 268 -21.24 24.12 14.88
N LEU A 269 -22.32 24.87 15.13
CA LEU A 269 -22.96 25.73 14.13
C LEU A 269 -22.07 26.90 13.69
N ILE A 270 -21.38 27.55 14.64
CA ILE A 270 -20.42 28.62 14.28
C ILE A 270 -19.25 28.05 13.47
N LEU A 271 -18.73 26.88 13.85
CA LEU A 271 -17.66 26.21 13.11
C LEU A 271 -18.09 25.76 11.71
N GLU A 272 -19.35 25.34 11.52
CA GLU A 272 -19.93 25.03 10.20
C GLU A 272 -19.98 26.30 9.34
N LYS A 273 -20.49 27.42 9.88
CA LYS A 273 -20.54 28.69 9.16
C LYS A 273 -19.14 29.20 8.77
N LEU A 274 -18.19 29.12 9.71
CA LEU A 274 -16.81 29.52 9.50
C LEU A 274 -16.10 28.62 8.48
N GLN A 275 -16.44 27.33 8.44
CA GLN A 275 -15.95 26.41 7.41
C GLN A 275 -16.44 26.83 6.01
N ASP A 276 -17.72 27.15 5.86
CA ASP A 276 -18.30 27.56 4.58
C ASP A 276 -17.65 28.88 4.10
N GLU A 277 -17.45 29.84 5.00
CA GLU A 277 -16.85 31.13 4.67
C GLU A 277 -15.34 31.04 4.36
N ILE A 278 -14.58 30.15 5.02
CA ILE A 278 -13.20 29.85 4.64
C ILE A 278 -13.15 29.18 3.26
N LEU A 279 -14.08 28.27 2.98
CA LEU A 279 -14.14 27.59 1.69
C LEU A 279 -14.41 28.58 0.55
N GLU A 280 -15.31 29.54 0.76
CA GLU A 280 -15.63 30.58 -0.23
C GLU A 280 -14.50 31.59 -0.44
N THR A 281 -13.74 31.93 0.61
CA THR A 281 -12.74 33.01 0.56
C THR A 281 -11.31 32.53 0.27
N LYS A 282 -10.88 31.42 0.89
CA LYS A 282 -9.51 30.88 0.76
C LYS A 282 -9.43 29.55 0.02
N GLY A 283 -10.57 28.94 -0.31
CA GLY A 283 -10.61 27.62 -0.94
C GLY A 283 -10.23 26.49 0.03
N PHE A 284 -10.00 25.29 -0.51
CA PHE A 284 -9.79 24.10 0.31
C PHE A 284 -8.45 24.13 1.07
N ASN A 285 -8.50 24.19 2.41
CA ASN A 285 -7.34 24.12 3.30
C ASN A 285 -7.40 22.87 4.20
N ALA A 286 -6.26 22.28 4.53
CA ALA A 286 -6.13 21.18 5.49
C ALA A 286 -6.77 21.47 6.86
N ALA A 287 -6.84 22.75 7.29
CA ALA A 287 -7.53 23.17 8.52
C ALA A 287 -9.06 22.92 8.46
N LEU A 288 -9.69 23.02 7.28
CA LEU A 288 -11.14 22.80 7.12
C LEU A 288 -11.56 21.38 7.50
N ARG A 289 -10.73 20.39 7.18
CA ARG A 289 -11.00 19.00 7.57
C ARG A 289 -11.02 18.84 9.09
N GLN A 290 -10.13 19.52 9.80
CA GLN A 290 -10.05 19.47 11.25
C GLN A 290 -11.20 20.23 11.93
N ILE A 291 -11.57 21.38 11.37
CA ILE A 291 -12.76 22.15 11.77
C ILE A 291 -14.02 21.28 11.64
N ARG A 292 -14.20 20.62 10.49
CA ARG A 292 -15.34 19.73 10.23
C ARG A 292 -15.43 18.55 11.20
N MET A 293 -14.29 17.90 11.48
CA MET A 293 -14.23 16.81 12.45
C MET A 293 -14.59 17.29 13.87
N SER A 294 -14.10 18.47 14.25
CA SER A 294 -14.36 19.05 15.56
C SER A 294 -15.82 19.49 15.70
N SER A 295 -16.39 20.15 14.69
CA SER A 295 -17.82 20.47 14.65
C SER A 295 -18.70 19.21 14.77
N SER A 296 -18.37 18.14 14.03
CA SER A 296 -19.11 16.88 14.10
C SER A 296 -19.05 16.20 15.48
N LYS A 297 -17.92 16.33 16.19
CA LYS A 297 -17.74 15.84 17.57
C LYS A 297 -18.58 16.68 18.54
N LEU A 298 -18.57 18.00 18.38
CA LEU A 298 -19.27 18.96 19.24
C LEU A 298 -20.80 18.94 19.04
N LYS A 299 -21.28 18.65 17.84
CA LYS A 299 -22.71 18.50 17.49
C LYS A 299 -23.41 17.38 18.27
N ARG A 300 -22.66 16.39 18.75
CA ARG A 300 -23.19 15.28 19.57
C ARG A 300 -23.25 15.63 21.06
N ASN A 301 -22.62 16.73 21.48
CA ASN A 301 -22.57 17.17 22.85
C ASN A 301 -23.61 18.28 23.06
N MET A 302 -24.76 17.93 23.66
CA MET A 302 -25.81 18.88 24.04
C MET A 302 -25.51 19.65 25.34
N ASN A 303 -24.45 19.25 26.06
CA ASN A 303 -24.04 19.86 27.33
C ASN A 303 -22.98 20.95 27.11
N LEU A 304 -22.81 21.80 28.12
CA LEU A 304 -21.67 22.72 28.22
C LEU A 304 -20.36 21.93 28.20
N LEU A 305 -19.36 22.45 27.48
CA LEU A 305 -18.04 21.82 27.38
C LEU A 305 -17.37 21.75 28.75
N ASN A 306 -16.74 20.61 29.04
CA ASN A 306 -15.95 20.46 30.26
C ASN A 306 -14.64 21.26 30.17
N SER A 307 -14.00 21.61 31.28
CA SER A 307 -12.80 22.47 31.30
C SER A 307 -11.66 21.92 30.41
N ALA A 308 -11.49 20.60 30.35
CA ALA A 308 -10.51 19.95 29.49
C ALA A 308 -10.86 20.06 27.99
N GLU A 309 -12.15 19.97 27.64
CA GLU A 309 -12.61 20.10 26.25
C GLU A 309 -12.50 21.55 25.77
N LYS A 310 -12.68 22.51 26.68
CA LYS A 310 -12.50 23.95 26.43
C LYS A 310 -11.04 24.26 26.09
N GLU A 311 -10.09 23.74 26.86
CA GLU A 311 -8.66 23.93 26.59
C GLU A 311 -8.24 23.25 25.27
N GLU A 312 -8.76 22.05 24.99
CA GLU A 312 -8.53 21.37 23.72
C GLU A 312 -9.06 22.17 22.53
N LEU A 313 -10.25 22.77 22.65
CA LEU A 313 -10.85 23.60 21.61
C LEU A 313 -10.09 24.91 21.40
N PHE A 314 -9.67 25.57 22.48
CA PHE A 314 -8.88 26.81 22.42
C PHE A 314 -7.56 26.59 21.66
N ASN A 315 -6.83 25.52 22.00
CA ASN A 315 -5.58 25.17 21.34
C ASN A 315 -5.79 24.86 19.84
N LYS A 316 -6.91 24.21 19.49
CA LYS A 316 -7.27 23.94 18.09
C LYS A 316 -7.63 25.20 17.31
N LEU A 317 -8.38 26.13 17.92
CA LEU A 317 -8.73 27.41 17.31
C LEU A 317 -7.47 28.24 17.00
N GLY A 318 -6.53 28.32 17.94
CA GLY A 318 -5.23 28.98 17.73
C GLY A 318 -4.43 28.35 16.58
N PHE A 319 -4.34 27.01 16.56
CA PHE A 319 -3.68 26.28 15.48
C PHE A 319 -4.34 26.52 14.11
N TRP A 320 -5.68 26.56 14.03
CA TRP A 320 -6.39 26.81 12.78
C TRP A 320 -6.19 28.25 12.29
N ARG A 321 -6.18 29.23 13.19
CA ARG A 321 -5.90 30.63 12.85
C ARG A 321 -4.51 30.79 12.23
N GLU A 322 -3.49 30.21 12.86
CA GLU A 322 -2.11 30.22 12.34
C GLU A 322 -2.04 29.56 10.96
N LYS A 323 -2.67 28.39 10.79
CA LYS A 323 -2.74 27.66 9.51
C LYS A 323 -3.48 28.39 8.40
N LEU A 324 -4.37 29.30 8.75
CA LEU A 324 -5.16 30.09 7.80
C LEU A 324 -4.52 31.46 7.51
N ASN A 325 -3.38 31.78 8.13
CA ASN A 325 -2.74 33.10 8.08
C ASN A 325 -3.76 34.22 8.39
N LEU A 326 -4.48 34.09 9.52
CA LEU A 326 -5.51 35.03 9.99
C LEU A 326 -5.09 35.81 11.23
#